data_AF-A0A955QYM2-F1
#
_entry.id   AF-A0A955QYM2-F1
#
_cell.length_a   1.000
_cell.length_b   1.000
_cell.length_c   1.000
_cell.angle_alpha   90.00
_cell.angle_beta   90.00
_cell.angle_gamma   90.00
#
_symmetry.space_group_name_H-M   'P 1'
#
loop_
_entity.id
_entity.type
_entity.pdbx_description
1 polymer ?
#
loop_
_entity_poly.entity_id
_entity_poly.type
_entity_poly.pdbx_seq_one_letter_code
_entity_poly.pdbx_strand_id
1 'polypeptide(L)' 'MTTAQYPRSPKEQVGGLCHLGRLIDKVRMRNAGQIQDYNYLTVGFDKYLLDKLEIKGEDFEKRVLQGGTDAEIADWV' A
#
# COMPACT_ATOMS: atom_id res chain seq x y z
N MET A 1 2.33 -18.55 16.96
CA MET A 1 1.70 -17.27 17.34
C MET A 1 1.62 -16.41 16.09
N THR A 2 0.49 -16.42 15.39
CA THR A 2 0.30 -15.62 14.18
C THR A 2 -0.01 -14.19 14.62
N THR A 3 1.03 -13.35 14.68
CA THR A 3 0.90 -11.91 14.89
C THR A 3 -0.08 -11.38 13.86
N ALA A 4 -1.25 -10.93 14.30
CA ALA A 4 -2.15 -10.15 13.46
C ALA A 4 -1.34 -8.95 12.97
N GLN A 5 -0.95 -9.02 11.69
CA GLN A 5 -0.03 -8.06 11.11
C GLN A 5 -0.88 -6.87 10.71
N TYR A 6 -0.83 -5.82 11.53
CA TYR A 6 -1.57 -4.60 11.28
C TYR A 6 -0.78 -3.73 10.29
N PRO A 7 -1.46 -3.10 9.33
CA PRO A 7 -0.79 -2.20 8.41
C PRO A 7 -0.13 -1.05 9.17
N ARG A 8 1.08 -0.67 8.73
CA ARG A 8 1.88 0.41 9.34
C ARG A 8 1.05 1.68 9.58
N SER A 9 1.49 2.48 10.55
CA SER A 9 0.79 3.70 10.94
C SER A 9 0.64 4.65 9.74
N PRO A 10 -0.53 5.28 9.54
CA PRO A 10 -0.77 6.16 8.40
C PRO A 10 0.09 7.42 8.38
N LYS A 11 0.73 7.76 9.51
CA LYS A 11 1.68 8.87 9.65
C LYS A 11 3.10 8.55 9.16
N GLU A 12 3.39 7.27 8.92
CA GLU A 12 4.71 6.85 8.49
C GLU A 12 4.88 7.23 7.01
N GLN A 13 5.89 8.05 6.74
CA GLN A 13 6.21 8.55 5.41
C GLN A 13 7.22 7.62 4.76
N VAL A 14 6.90 7.17 3.55
CA VAL A 14 7.82 6.40 2.70
C VAL A 14 8.07 7.23 1.46
N GLY A 15 9.33 7.58 1.19
CA GLY A 15 9.71 8.48 0.09
C GLY A 15 9.04 9.86 0.12
N GLY A 16 8.70 10.37 1.31
CA GLY A 16 8.02 11.66 1.47
C GLY A 16 6.50 11.62 1.30
N LEU A 17 5.92 10.45 0.99
CA LEU A 17 4.48 10.27 0.88
C LEU A 17 3.91 9.62 2.15
N CYS A 18 3.08 10.39 2.86
CA CYS A 18 2.23 9.85 3.92
C CYS A 18 1.29 8.79 3.31
N HIS A 19 0.97 7.75 4.07
CA HIS A 19 0.04 6.67 3.67
C HIS A 19 0.56 5.66 2.62
N LEU A 20 1.63 5.95 1.88
CA LEU A 20 2.18 5.03 0.88
C LEU A 20 2.62 3.70 1.51
N GLY A 21 3.38 3.76 2.61
CA GLY A 21 3.83 2.56 3.33
C GLY A 21 2.66 1.70 3.82
N ARG A 22 1.55 2.33 4.23
CA ARG A 22 0.32 1.64 4.63
C ARG A 22 -0.36 0.94 3.44
N LEU A 23 -0.35 1.57 2.27
CA LEU A 23 -0.88 1.00 1.02
C LEU A 23 -0.10 -0.26 0.63
N ILE A 24 1.23 -0.18 0.64
CA ILE A 24 2.15 -1.28 0.32
C ILE A 24 1.91 -2.48 1.25
N ASP A 25 1.78 -2.21 2.55
CA ASP A 25 1.55 -3.24 3.56
C ASP A 25 0.20 -3.96 3.32
N LYS A 26 -0.86 -3.20 3.00
CA LYS A 26 -2.16 -3.76 2.65
C LYS A 26 -2.07 -4.66 1.41
N VAL A 27 -1.30 -4.28 0.38
CA VAL A 27 -1.09 -5.11 -0.81
C VAL A 27 -0.36 -6.41 -0.44
N ARG A 28 0.73 -6.31 0.33
CA ARG A 28 1.51 -7.48 0.77
C ARG A 28 0.65 -8.44 1.62
N MET A 29 -0.18 -7.91 2.52
CA MET A 29 -1.12 -8.69 3.33
C MET A 29 -2.20 -9.36 2.50
N ARG A 30 -2.74 -8.67 1.49
CA ARG A 30 -3.68 -9.24 0.51
C ARG A 30 -3.06 -10.42 -0.20
N ASN A 31 -1.84 -10.26 -0.70
CA ASN A 31 -1.09 -11.33 -1.38
C ASN A 31 -0.79 -12.52 -0.45
N ALA A 32 -0.48 -12.24 0.81
CA ALA A 32 -0.23 -13.27 1.82
C ALA A 32 -1.51 -13.99 2.30
N GLY A 33 -2.70 -13.61 1.82
CA GLY A 33 -3.97 -14.16 2.28
C GLY A 33 -4.33 -13.77 3.71
N GLN A 34 -3.68 -12.74 4.26
CA GLN A 34 -3.85 -12.25 5.64
C GLN A 34 -4.70 -10.98 5.70
N ILE A 35 -5.59 -10.76 4.72
CA ILE A 35 -6.40 -9.55 4.68
C ILE A 35 -7.45 -9.60 5.80
N GLN A 36 -7.38 -8.65 6.72
CA GLN A 36 -8.52 -8.27 7.55
C GLN A 36 -9.46 -7.37 6.74
N ASP A 37 -10.70 -7.19 7.22
CA ASP A 37 -11.79 -6.39 6.64
C ASP A 37 -11.44 -4.88 6.51
N TYR A 38 -10.40 -4.59 5.74
CA TYR A 38 -9.94 -3.25 5.44
C TYR A 38 -10.37 -2.91 4.02
N ASN A 39 -11.12 -1.81 3.90
CA ASN A 39 -11.42 -1.18 2.63
C ASN A 39 -10.14 -0.95 1.83
N TYR A 40 -10.07 -1.57 0.65
CA TYR A 40 -8.83 -1.75 -0.12
C TYR A 40 -8.95 -1.04 -1.46
N LEU A 41 -8.08 -0.07 -1.73
CA LEU A 41 -7.97 0.72 -2.97
C LEU A 41 -9.21 1.50 -3.44
N THR A 42 -10.37 1.31 -2.81
CA THR A 42 -11.66 1.80 -3.33
C THR A 42 -12.22 3.00 -2.58
N VAL A 43 -11.65 3.38 -1.43
CA VAL A 43 -12.27 4.36 -0.53
C VAL A 43 -11.25 5.26 0.17
N GLY A 44 -11.59 6.54 0.30
CA GLY A 44 -10.85 7.51 1.12
C GLY A 44 -9.49 7.93 0.55
N PHE A 45 -8.48 7.90 1.43
CA PHE A 45 -7.15 8.45 1.16
C PHE A 45 -6.34 7.59 0.18
N ASP A 46 -6.56 6.27 0.17
CA ASP A 46 -5.98 5.34 -0.81
C ASP A 46 -6.31 5.79 -2.25
N LYS A 47 -7.60 6.05 -2.53
CA LYS A 47 -8.05 6.52 -3.85
C LYS A 47 -7.49 7.91 -4.17
N TYR A 48 -7.49 8.82 -3.19
CA TYR A 48 -6.95 10.17 -3.39
C TYR A 48 -5.46 10.15 -3.74
N LEU A 49 -4.66 9.33 -3.06
CA LEU A 49 -3.23 9.17 -3.34
C LEU A 49 -3.02 8.62 -4.77
N LEU A 50 -3.74 7.57 -5.13
CA LEU A 50 -3.66 6.95 -6.46
C LEU A 50 -4.11 7.89 -7.58
N ASP A 51 -5.17 8.65 -7.36
CA ASP A 51 -5.67 9.68 -8.29
C ASP A 51 -4.65 10.81 -8.45
N LYS A 52 -4.04 11.27 -7.33
CA LYS A 52 -2.96 12.26 -7.33
C LYS A 52 -1.72 11.82 -8.11
N LEU A 53 -1.40 10.54 -8.03
CA LEU A 53 -0.26 9.92 -8.72
C LEU A 53 -0.64 9.48 -10.15
N GLU A 54 -1.91 9.61 -10.55
CA GLU A 54 -2.46 9.13 -11.82
C GLU A 54 -2.23 7.63 -12.08
N ILE A 55 -2.10 6.85 -11.00
CA ILE A 55 -1.81 5.42 -11.05
C ILE A 55 -3.07 4.63 -10.73
N LYS A 56 -3.34 3.60 -11.52
CA LYS A 56 -4.42 2.66 -11.24
C LYS A 56 -4.02 1.77 -10.06
N GLY A 57 -4.94 1.57 -9.11
CA GLY A 57 -4.70 0.69 -7.96
C GLY A 57 -4.26 -0.72 -8.34
N GLU A 58 -4.74 -1.25 -9.47
CA GLU A 58 -4.29 -2.55 -10.01
C GLU A 58 -2.83 -2.55 -10.46
N ASP A 59 -2.35 -1.44 -11.03
CA ASP A 59 -0.97 -1.30 -11.50
C ASP A 59 -0.02 -1.14 -10.31
N PHE A 60 -0.44 -0.35 -9.32
CA PHE A 60 0.24 -0.26 -8.04
C PHE A 60 0.33 -1.63 -7.35
N GLU A 61 -0.77 -2.38 -7.31
CA GLU A 61 -0.78 -3.72 -6.73
C GLU A 61 0.24 -4.63 -7.43
N LYS A 62 0.24 -4.65 -8.76
CA LYS A 62 1.23 -5.40 -9.56
C LYS A 62 2.65 -4.95 -9.26
N ARG A 63 2.92 -3.65 -9.14
CA ARG A 63 4.26 -3.12 -8.83
C ARG A 63 4.74 -3.59 -7.46
N VAL A 64 3.87 -3.57 -6.45
CA VAL A 64 4.21 -4.08 -5.12
C VAL A 64 4.41 -5.60 -5.14
N LEU A 65 3.61 -6.33 -5.92
CA LEU A 65 3.71 -7.79 -6.10
C LEU A 65 4.97 -8.23 -6.85
N GLN A 66 5.50 -7.40 -7.75
CA GLN A 66 6.79 -7.64 -8.41
C GLN A 66 7.96 -7.70 -7.41
N GLY A 67 7.74 -7.26 -6.17
CA GLY A 67 8.78 -7.12 -5.18
C GLY A 67 9.52 -5.79 -5.35
N GLY A 68 10.24 -5.43 -4.30
CA GLY A 68 10.90 -4.15 -4.19
C GLY A 68 10.78 -3.58 -2.78
N THR A 69 11.74 -2.75 -2.46
CA THR A 69 11.80 -2.04 -1.18
C THR A 69 10.74 -0.94 -1.16
N ASP A 70 10.28 -0.56 0.03
CA ASP A 70 9.28 0.50 0.20
C ASP A 70 9.72 1.81 -0.50
N ALA A 71 11.04 2.09 -0.50
CA ALA A 71 11.66 3.22 -1.17
C ALA A 71 11.62 3.13 -2.71
N GLU A 72 11.77 1.94 -3.30
CA GLU A 72 11.71 1.78 -4.77
C GLU A 72 10.29 1.92 -5.31
N ILE A 73 9.31 1.50 -4.51
CA ILE A 73 7.90 1.73 -4.84
C ILE A 73 7.60 3.22 -4.73
N ALA A 74 8.18 3.92 -3.74
CA ALA A 74 8.03 5.36 -3.57
C ALA A 74 8.73 6.20 -4.64
N ASP A 75 9.84 5.73 -5.20
CA ASP A 75 10.54 6.36 -6.33
C ASP A 75 9.81 6.13 -7.67
N TRP A 76 9.05 5.04 -7.77
CA TRP A 76 8.26 4.70 -8.96
C TRP A 76 6.94 5.48 -9.07
N VAL A 77 6.33 5.84 -7.93
CA VAL A 77 5.11 6.66 -7.89
C VAL A 77 5.42 8.15 -8.01
#